data_AF-A0A849XUU7-F1
#
_entry.id   AF-A0A849XUU7-F1
#
_cell.length_a   1.000
_cell.length_b   1.000
_cell.length_c   1.000
_cell.angle_alpha   90.00
_cell.angle_beta   90.00
_cell.angle_gamma   90.00
#
_symmetry.space_group_name_H-M   'P 1'
#
loop_
_entity.id
_entity.type
_entity.pdbx_description
1 polymer ?
#
loop_
_entity_poly.entity_id
_entity_poly.type
_entity_poly.pdbx_seq_one_letter_code
_entity_poly.pdbx_strand_id
1 'polypeptide(L)'
;CGDAEVCGDAKVCGDAEVFSASHVLVIGAIGNRDDFTTFFRDKDNEITVKCGCFLGKIDKFLEKVTQTHGDSKYALVYRAAVEVARLQIDLSGEAPKDADE
;
A
#
# COMPACT_ATOMS: atom_id res chain seq x y z
N CYS A 1 -20.20 18.52 -6.06
CA CYS A 1 -20.46 18.33 -4.62
C CYS A 1 -21.61 17.34 -4.53
N GLY A 2 -21.41 16.24 -3.82
CA GLY A 2 -22.42 15.21 -3.63
C GLY A 2 -22.17 14.56 -2.29
N ASP A 3 -23.17 14.60 -1.42
CA ASP A 3 -23.14 13.91 -0.15
C ASP A 3 -23.50 12.45 -0.37
N ALA A 4 -22.77 11.56 0.28
CA ALA A 4 -23.05 10.13 0.29
C ALA A 4 -23.74 9.79 1.62
N GLU A 5 -24.95 9.26 1.53
CA GLU A 5 -25.69 8.75 2.69
C GLU A 5 -25.44 7.24 2.82
N VAL A 6 -24.87 6.83 3.96
CA VAL A 6 -24.59 5.42 4.27
C VAL A 6 -25.52 5.00 5.40
N CYS A 7 -26.38 4.03 5.12
CA CYS A 7 -27.31 3.46 6.10
C CYS A 7 -27.00 1.97 6.34
N GLY A 8 -26.84 1.59 7.61
CA GLY A 8 -26.46 0.25 8.06
C GLY A 8 -25.18 0.24 8.91
N ASP A 9 -24.84 -0.92 9.48
CA ASP A 9 -23.58 -1.12 10.20
C ASP A 9 -22.43 -1.26 9.19
N ALA A 10 -21.75 -0.16 8.90
CA ALA A 10 -20.53 -0.18 8.12
C ALA A 10 -19.36 -0.63 9.01
N LYS A 11 -19.00 -1.91 8.95
CA LYS A 11 -17.76 -2.39 9.57
C LYS A 11 -16.58 -1.99 8.68
N VAL A 12 -15.92 -0.88 9.02
CA VAL A 12 -14.63 -0.49 8.42
C VAL A 12 -13.54 -1.32 9.08
N CYS A 13 -13.24 -2.49 8.51
CA CYS A 13 -12.04 -3.25 8.83
C CYS A 13 -10.92 -2.82 7.88
N GLY A 14 -9.86 -2.23 8.44
CA GLY A 14 -8.62 -1.99 7.69
C GLY A 14 -7.79 -3.25 7.63
N ASP A 15 -7.18 -3.53 6.47
CA ASP A 15 -6.21 -4.61 6.34
C ASP A 15 -4.82 -4.20 6.84
N ALA A 16 -4.61 -2.92 7.15
CA ALA A 16 -3.33 -2.40 7.61
C ALA A 16 -3.04 -2.76 9.07
N GLU A 17 -1.84 -3.26 9.34
CA GLU A 17 -1.30 -3.40 10.70
C GLU A 17 -0.03 -2.53 10.82
N VAL A 18 -0.28 -1.24 11.04
CA VAL A 18 0.74 -0.18 11.04
C VAL A 18 0.83 0.41 12.44
N PHE A 19 1.87 0.01 13.18
CA PHE A 19 2.18 0.54 14.51
C PHE A 19 3.56 1.20 14.58
N SER A 20 4.34 1.13 13.51
CA SER A 20 5.66 1.75 13.38
C SER A 20 5.78 2.53 12.07
N ALA A 21 6.60 3.57 12.07
CA ALA A 21 6.96 4.29 10.84
C ALA A 21 7.66 3.36 9.82
N SER A 22 8.31 2.28 10.28
CA SER A 22 8.89 1.26 9.40
C SER A 22 7.85 0.39 8.68
N HIS A 23 6.55 0.51 9.00
CA HIS A 23 5.51 -0.28 8.35
C HIS A 23 4.92 0.38 7.11
N VAL A 24 5.32 1.61 6.79
CA VAL A 24 4.75 2.39 5.68
C VAL A 24 5.84 3.04 4.86
N LEU A 25 5.66 3.03 3.54
CA LEU A 25 6.44 3.82 2.60
C LEU A 25 5.49 4.51 1.62
N VAL A 26 5.67 5.82 1.43
CA VAL A 26 4.92 6.59 0.43
C VAL A 26 5.91 7.17 -0.58
N ILE A 27 5.69 6.90 -1.87
CA ILE A 27 6.50 7.42 -2.97
C ILE A 27 5.60 8.18 -3.93
N GLY A 28 5.94 9.43 -4.22
CA GLY A 28 5.29 10.24 -5.23
C GLY A 28 5.99 11.58 -5.44
N ALA A 29 5.66 12.33 -6.48
CA ALA A 29 4.74 11.97 -7.56
C ALA A 29 5.38 11.01 -8.57
N ILE A 30 4.75 9.86 -8.84
CA ILE A 30 5.23 8.87 -9.82
C ILE A 30 4.08 8.39 -10.73
N GLY A 31 4.43 7.79 -11.86
CA GLY A 31 3.46 7.32 -12.84
C GLY A 31 2.98 8.41 -13.79
N ASN A 32 2.02 8.08 -14.66
CA ASN A 32 1.50 9.01 -15.68
C ASN A 32 0.50 10.04 -15.12
N ARG A 33 0.06 9.86 -13.88
CA ARG A 33 -0.88 10.74 -13.17
C ARG A 33 -0.21 11.61 -12.13
N ASP A 34 1.11 11.53 -12.00
CA ASP A 34 1.88 12.22 -10.96
C ASP A 34 1.27 12.00 -9.55
N ASP A 35 0.93 10.74 -9.26
CA ASP A 35 0.21 10.34 -8.05
C ASP A 35 1.16 9.74 -7.00
N PHE A 36 0.66 9.56 -5.79
CA PHE A 36 1.37 8.93 -4.69
C PHE A 36 0.99 7.45 -4.59
N THR A 37 2.01 6.59 -4.47
CA THR A 37 1.85 5.17 -4.18
C THR A 37 2.21 4.92 -2.72
N THR A 38 1.30 4.31 -1.97
CA THR A 38 1.50 3.92 -0.58
C THR A 38 1.70 2.41 -0.50
N PHE A 39 2.79 1.99 0.12
CA PHE A 39 3.09 0.61 0.49
C PHE A 39 2.97 0.51 2.00
N PHE A 40 2.30 -0.51 2.50
CA PHE A 40 2.16 -0.71 3.94
C PHE A 40 2.12 -2.17 4.33
N ARG A 41 2.57 -2.47 5.54
CA ARG A 41 2.40 -3.78 6.17
C ARG A 41 0.94 -4.01 6.52
N ASP A 42 0.42 -5.14 6.09
CA ASP A 42 -0.91 -5.60 6.46
C ASP A 42 -0.86 -6.61 7.62
N LYS A 43 -2.06 -6.97 8.10
CA LYS A 43 -2.28 -7.92 9.19
C LYS A 43 -1.73 -9.33 8.93
N ASP A 44 -1.44 -9.67 7.68
CA ASP A 44 -0.85 -10.95 7.30
C ASP A 44 0.70 -10.88 7.32
N ASN A 45 1.26 -9.74 7.74
CA ASN A 45 2.69 -9.42 7.65
C ASN A 45 3.22 -9.41 6.22
N GLU A 46 2.37 -9.02 5.27
CA GLU A 46 2.74 -8.83 3.88
C GLU A 46 2.64 -7.35 3.49
N ILE A 47 3.19 -7.00 2.31
CA ILE A 47 3.10 -5.65 1.77
C ILE A 47 1.85 -5.53 0.90
N THR A 48 0.94 -4.65 1.30
CA THR A 48 -0.19 -4.18 0.49
C THR A 48 0.12 -2.81 -0.11
N VAL A 49 -0.32 -2.59 -1.34
CA VAL A 49 -0.09 -1.37 -2.13
C VAL A 49 -1.41 -0.68 -2.41
N LYS A 50 -1.46 0.62 -2.14
CA LYS A 50 -2.52 1.55 -2.57
C LYS A 50 -1.96 2.51 -3.62
N CYS A 51 -2.52 2.47 -4.83
CA CYS A 51 -2.12 3.31 -5.96
C CYS A 51 -3.35 3.68 -6.80
N GLY A 52 -3.86 4.91 -6.67
CA GLY A 52 -5.12 5.31 -7.31
C GLY A 52 -6.26 4.34 -6.97
N CYS A 53 -6.92 3.76 -7.98
CA CYS A 53 -8.00 2.77 -7.76
C CYS A 53 -7.49 1.38 -7.34
N PHE A 54 -6.19 1.10 -7.46
CA PHE A 54 -5.63 -0.19 -7.08
C PHE A 54 -5.46 -0.28 -5.56
N LEU A 55 -5.90 -1.39 -4.96
CA LEU A 55 -5.58 -1.82 -3.60
C LEU A 55 -5.35 -3.33 -3.63
N GLY A 56 -4.17 -3.79 -3.22
CA GLY A 56 -3.87 -5.23 -3.19
C GLY A 56 -2.40 -5.54 -2.91
N LYS A 57 -2.08 -6.83 -2.80
CA LYS A 57 -0.74 -7.33 -2.48
C LYS A 57 0.30 -6.91 -3.54
N ILE A 58 1.55 -6.76 -3.12
CA ILE A 58 2.64 -6.21 -3.94
C ILE A 58 2.88 -6.97 -5.26
N ASP A 59 2.71 -8.29 -5.28
CA ASP A 59 2.88 -9.07 -6.51
C ASP A 59 1.73 -8.82 -7.51
N LYS A 60 0.50 -8.67 -7.03
CA LYS A 60 -0.65 -8.26 -7.86
C LYS A 60 -0.50 -6.84 -8.38
N PHE A 61 0.16 -5.97 -7.63
CA PHE A 61 0.53 -4.65 -8.11
C PHE A 61 1.52 -4.74 -9.28
N LEU A 62 2.57 -5.55 -9.18
CA LEU A 62 3.53 -5.77 -10.27
C LEU A 62 2.89 -6.37 -11.53
N GLU A 63 1.99 -7.35 -11.37
CA GLU A 63 1.19 -7.89 -12.48
C GLU A 63 0.40 -6.77 -13.17
N LYS A 64 -0.27 -5.90 -12.39
CA LYS A 64 -1.08 -4.81 -12.92
C LYS A 64 -0.23 -3.73 -13.60
N VAL A 65 0.92 -3.40 -13.03
CA VAL A 65 1.90 -2.48 -13.61
C VAL A 65 2.35 -3.02 -14.97
N THR A 66 2.71 -4.30 -15.04
CA THR A 66 3.15 -4.92 -16.30
C THR A 66 2.04 -4.95 -17.34
N GLN A 67 0.80 -5.31 -16.95
CA GLN A 67 -0.36 -5.29 -17.84
C GLN A 67 -0.68 -3.88 -18.39
N THR A 68 -0.56 -2.85 -17.56
CA THR A 68 -1.00 -1.48 -17.89
C THR A 68 0.09 -0.68 -18.61
N HIS A 69 1.34 -0.87 -18.20
CA HIS A 69 2.46 -0.01 -18.57
C HIS A 69 3.58 -0.73 -19.33
N GLY A 70 3.51 -2.06 -19.50
CA GLY A 70 4.54 -2.85 -20.19
C GLY A 70 5.93 -2.57 -19.61
N ASP A 71 6.87 -2.18 -20.48
CA ASP A 71 8.22 -1.75 -20.11
C ASP A 71 8.44 -0.22 -20.27
N SER A 72 7.37 0.56 -20.13
CA SER A 72 7.48 2.03 -20.14
C SER A 72 8.28 2.55 -18.93
N LYS A 73 8.72 3.82 -19.01
CA LYS A 73 9.38 4.50 -17.88
C LYS A 73 8.58 4.42 -16.57
N TYR A 74 7.24 4.41 -16.65
CA TYR A 74 6.37 4.32 -15.48
C TYR A 74 6.46 2.94 -14.82
N ALA A 75 6.49 1.88 -15.62
CA ALA A 75 6.67 0.52 -15.12
C ALA A 75 8.02 0.37 -14.40
N LEU A 76 9.08 0.95 -14.96
CA LEU A 76 10.41 0.92 -14.32
C LEU A 76 10.43 1.66 -12.98
N VAL A 77 9.79 2.83 -12.89
CA VAL A 77 9.68 3.58 -11.63
C VAL A 77 8.86 2.83 -10.59
N TYR A 78 7.73 2.22 -10.98
CA TYR A 78 6.94 1.39 -10.06
C TYR A 78 7.69 0.13 -9.60
N ARG A 79 8.44 -0.53 -10.48
CA ARG A 79 9.30 -1.67 -10.11
C ARG A 79 10.37 -1.23 -9.11
N ALA A 80 11.02 -0.09 -9.33
CA ALA A 80 11.99 0.46 -8.37
C ALA A 80 11.33 0.80 -7.02
N ALA A 81 10.13 1.41 -7.03
CA ALA A 81 9.38 1.71 -5.81
C ALA A 81 9.04 0.44 -5.01
N VAL A 82 8.67 -0.65 -5.71
CA VAL A 82 8.45 -1.97 -5.10
C VAL A 82 9.70 -2.52 -4.43
N GLU A 83 10.87 -2.41 -5.08
CA GLU A 83 12.12 -2.86 -4.47
C GLU A 83 12.49 -2.04 -3.23
N VAL A 84 12.29 -0.71 -3.26
CA VAL A 84 12.48 0.13 -2.07
C VAL A 84 11.51 -0.29 -0.96
N ALA A 85 10.25 -0.57 -1.28
CA ALA A 85 9.26 -1.02 -0.30
C ALA A 85 9.65 -2.34 0.36
N ARG A 86 10.14 -3.32 -0.40
CA ARG A 86 10.62 -4.61 0.11
C ARG A 86 11.80 -4.48 1.08
N LEU A 87 12.66 -3.47 0.87
CA LEU A 87 13.81 -3.20 1.73
C LEU A 87 13.45 -2.37 2.97
N GLN A 88 12.53 -1.43 2.82
CA GLN A 88 12.18 -0.46 3.85
C GLN A 88 11.13 -0.98 4.83
N ILE A 89 10.14 -1.74 4.36
CA ILE A 89 9.00 -2.15 5.17
C ILE A 89 9.40 -3.33 6.04
N ASP A 90 9.36 -3.10 7.35
CA ASP A 90 9.62 -4.14 8.33
C ASP A 90 8.41 -5.07 8.46
N LEU A 91 8.60 -6.35 8.09
CA LEU A 91 7.62 -7.41 8.22
C LEU A 91 7.82 -8.26 9.48
N SER A 92 8.81 -7.93 10.30
CA SER A 92 9.11 -8.60 11.57
C SER A 92 8.38 -7.94 12.75
N GLY A 93 8.07 -8.72 13.79
CA GLY A 93 7.58 -8.21 15.07
C GLY A 93 6.07 -8.34 15.30
N GLU A 94 5.71 -8.67 16.53
CA GLU A 94 4.33 -8.67 17.04
C GLU A 94 3.92 -7.24 17.41
N ALA A 95 2.62 -6.94 17.33
CA ALA A 95 2.06 -5.68 17.84
C ALA A 95 2.55 -5.42 19.27
N PRO A 96 2.79 -4.15 19.66
CA PRO A 96 3.16 -3.83 21.03
C PRO A 96 2.12 -4.46 21.97
N LYS A 97 2.57 -5.29 22.91
CA LYS A 97 1.70 -5.79 23.98
C LYS A 97 1.21 -4.57 24.73
N ASP A 98 -0.11 -4.41 24.82
CA ASP A 98 -0.76 -3.33 25.53
C ASP A 98 -0.03 -3.12 26.86
N ALA A 99 0.52 -1.92 27.05
CA ALA A 99 1.00 -1.54 28.37
C ALA A 99 -0.26 -1.37 29.20
N ASP A 100 -0.61 -2.41 29.98
CA ASP A 100 -1.68 -2.40 30.97
C ASP A 100 -1.67 -1.06 31.72
N GLU A 101 -2.81 -0.35 31.65
CA GLU A 101 -3.08 0.90 32.39
C GLU A 101 -2.99 0.71 33.92
#